data_AF-A0A0R3MND4-F1
#
_entry.id   AF-A0A0R3MND4-F1
#
_cell.length_a   1.000
_cell.length_b   1.000
_cell.length_c   1.000
_cell.angle_alpha   90.00
_cell.angle_beta   90.00
_cell.angle_gamma   90.00
#
_symmetry.space_group_name_H-M   'P 1'
#
loop_
_entity.id
_entity.type
_entity.pdbx_description
1 polymer ?
#
loop_
_entity_poly.entity_id
_entity_poly.type
_entity_poly.pdbx_seq_one_letter_code
_entity_poly.pdbx_strand_id
1 'polypeptide(L)'
;MSILHVPDYLILPYGRAVKSDLQRIALSAVSADGLYFSTDVPVIFINKAKRRPICLGDFDMHVREWPNTAKYDDNDQTMLGHMCSVLKSLNPNMTTSEEQFLDLYFATLKALSSYASDEDGSFHVTRDLEIPFDWLHPRPKKNDIWRALLPIPELQLYVQDPLAETKSYQPDNNFRVDYGFWNGEQLIAVEIDGAEPAGYARDIRRDRLLRRAGVDVIHILNLEIAKHGARALIELLPRNFFGFDWSYEGFPPDILPF
;
A
#
# COMPACT_ATOMS: atom_id res chain seq x y z
N MET A 1 -32.61 -6.71 15.22
CA MET A 1 -31.72 -6.13 14.18
C MET A 1 -31.14 -7.27 13.38
N SER A 2 -31.33 -7.30 12.07
CA SER A 2 -30.72 -8.28 11.17
C SER A 2 -29.39 -7.73 10.65
N ILE A 3 -28.35 -8.56 10.64
CA ILE A 3 -27.01 -8.19 10.17
C ILE A 3 -26.73 -8.98 8.89
N LEU A 4 -26.37 -8.27 7.82
CA LEU A 4 -25.93 -8.87 6.56
C LEU A 4 -24.41 -8.91 6.54
N HIS A 5 -23.84 -10.11 6.46
CA HIS A 5 -22.40 -10.32 6.32
C HIS A 5 -22.08 -10.62 4.85
N VAL A 6 -21.25 -9.77 4.22
CA VAL A 6 -20.78 -9.97 2.84
C VAL A 6 -19.32 -10.39 2.91
N PRO A 7 -19.02 -11.71 2.87
CA PRO A 7 -17.65 -12.19 2.97
C PRO A 7 -16.84 -11.76 1.74
N ASP A 8 -15.52 -11.73 1.88
CA ASP A 8 -14.55 -11.43 0.80
C ASP A 8 -14.51 -9.98 0.29
N TYR A 9 -15.31 -9.06 0.84
CA TYR A 9 -15.22 -7.64 0.52
C TYR A 9 -14.70 -6.85 1.72
N LEU A 10 -13.68 -6.03 1.49
CA LEU A 10 -13.14 -5.11 2.48
C LEU A 10 -13.31 -3.67 1.99
N ILE A 11 -13.74 -2.79 2.89
CA ILE A 11 -13.71 -1.34 2.71
C ILE A 11 -12.87 -0.80 3.86
N LEU A 12 -11.65 -0.36 3.56
CA LEU A 12 -10.67 0.01 4.57
C LEU A 12 -10.36 1.51 4.46
N PRO A 13 -10.69 2.32 5.48
CA PRO A 13 -10.28 3.71 5.56
C PRO A 13 -8.76 3.84 5.64
N TYR A 14 -8.22 4.92 5.10
CA TYR A 14 -6.79 5.23 5.20
C TYR A 14 -6.54 6.75 5.32
N GLY A 15 -5.31 7.12 5.64
CA GLY A 15 -4.91 8.51 5.87
C GLY A 15 -5.67 9.20 6.98
N ARG A 16 -6.24 10.38 6.65
CA ARG A 16 -6.88 11.28 7.62
C ARG A 16 -8.08 10.69 8.37
N ALA A 17 -8.51 9.47 8.03
CA ALA A 17 -9.56 8.80 8.75
C ALA A 17 -9.24 8.69 10.26
N VAL A 18 -10.25 8.68 11.11
CA VAL A 18 -10.20 8.46 12.56
C VAL A 18 -11.23 7.41 12.95
N LYS A 19 -11.18 6.88 14.18
CA LYS A 19 -12.06 5.78 14.62
C LYS A 19 -13.56 6.08 14.43
N SER A 20 -13.98 7.34 14.54
CA SER A 20 -15.39 7.74 14.29
C SER A 20 -15.80 7.65 12.82
N ASP A 21 -14.86 7.58 11.88
CA ASP A 21 -15.16 7.61 10.44
C ASP A 21 -15.74 6.29 9.92
N LEU A 22 -15.63 5.18 10.67
CA LEU A 22 -16.40 3.97 10.38
C LEU A 22 -17.91 4.23 10.35
N GLN A 23 -18.40 5.10 11.23
CA GLN A 23 -19.81 5.46 11.26
C GLN A 23 -20.22 6.27 10.04
N ARG A 24 -19.25 6.73 9.24
CA ARG A 24 -19.46 7.52 8.03
C ARG A 24 -19.47 6.70 6.76
N ILE A 25 -19.07 5.42 6.79
CA ILE A 25 -19.32 4.50 5.68
C ILE A 25 -20.77 4.04 5.78
N ALA A 26 -21.63 4.66 4.99
CA ALA A 26 -23.06 4.40 4.99
C ALA A 26 -23.52 3.81 3.64
N LEU A 27 -24.49 2.92 3.68
CA LEU A 27 -25.21 2.48 2.48
C LEU A 27 -26.00 3.67 1.95
N SER A 28 -25.61 4.18 0.77
CA SER A 28 -26.24 5.34 0.13
C SER A 28 -27.40 4.94 -0.77
N ALA A 29 -27.28 3.81 -1.48
CA ALA A 29 -28.33 3.29 -2.34
C ALA A 29 -28.22 1.77 -2.54
N VAL A 30 -29.35 1.17 -2.93
CA VAL A 30 -29.45 -0.23 -3.38
C VAL A 30 -30.16 -0.21 -4.71
N SER A 31 -29.56 -0.83 -5.73
CA SER A 31 -30.20 -1.05 -7.02
C SER A 31 -30.07 -2.52 -7.43
N ALA A 32 -30.64 -2.88 -8.59
CA ALA A 32 -30.43 -4.20 -9.19
C ALA A 32 -28.96 -4.41 -9.62
N ASP A 33 -28.21 -3.32 -9.82
CA ASP A 33 -26.83 -3.34 -10.30
C ASP A 33 -25.81 -3.41 -9.16
N GLY A 34 -26.18 -2.99 -7.93
CA GLY A 34 -25.29 -3.12 -6.79
C GLY A 34 -25.67 -2.36 -5.53
N LEU A 35 -24.75 -2.43 -4.56
CA LEU A 35 -24.78 -1.69 -3.30
C LEU A 35 -23.84 -0.51 -3.41
N TYR A 36 -24.36 0.68 -3.11
CA TYR A 36 -23.59 1.93 -3.16
C TYR A 36 -23.32 2.39 -1.75
N PHE A 37 -22.06 2.71 -1.46
CA PHE A 37 -21.64 3.23 -0.17
C PHE A 37 -21.13 4.66 -0.35
N SER A 38 -21.48 5.54 0.59
CA SER A 38 -20.92 6.89 0.70
C SER A 38 -19.99 6.95 1.89
N THR A 39 -18.89 7.70 1.74
CA THR A 39 -17.94 8.02 2.80
C THR A 39 -17.31 9.37 2.49
N ASP A 40 -16.92 10.10 3.54
CA ASP A 40 -16.20 11.37 3.48
C ASP A 40 -14.70 11.22 3.67
N VAL A 41 -14.22 9.98 3.88
CA VAL A 41 -12.81 9.66 4.02
C VAL A 41 -12.32 8.79 2.86
N PRO A 42 -11.02 8.85 2.52
CA PRO A 42 -10.44 7.92 1.57
C PRO A 42 -10.59 6.48 2.06
N VAL A 43 -11.05 5.60 1.16
CA VAL A 43 -11.20 4.18 1.43
C VAL A 43 -10.61 3.37 0.28
N ILE A 44 -9.99 2.25 0.61
CA ILE A 44 -9.66 1.24 -0.38
C ILE A 44 -10.69 0.12 -0.35
N PHE A 45 -11.11 -0.30 -1.54
CA PHE A 45 -12.04 -1.41 -1.73
C PHE A 45 -11.27 -2.63 -2.25
N ILE A 46 -11.37 -3.75 -1.53
CA ILE A 46 -10.71 -5.01 -1.89
C ILE A 46 -11.79 -6.08 -2.06
N ASN A 47 -11.79 -6.73 -3.22
CA ASN A 47 -12.52 -7.97 -3.45
C ASN A 47 -11.53 -9.15 -3.37
N LYS A 48 -11.48 -9.80 -2.22
CA LYS A 48 -10.58 -10.92 -1.92
C LYS A 48 -10.81 -12.11 -2.87
N ALA A 49 -12.04 -12.31 -3.35
CA ALA A 49 -12.35 -13.41 -4.25
C ALA A 49 -11.64 -13.28 -5.61
N LYS A 50 -11.30 -12.05 -6.04
CA LYS A 50 -10.56 -11.82 -7.30
C LYS A 50 -9.08 -12.22 -7.23
N ARG A 51 -8.53 -12.36 -6.03
CA ARG A 51 -7.12 -12.66 -5.77
C ARG A 51 -6.11 -11.84 -6.59
N ARG A 52 -6.44 -10.56 -6.84
CA ARG A 52 -5.63 -9.64 -7.63
C ARG A 52 -4.93 -8.66 -6.69
N PRO A 53 -3.60 -8.47 -6.79
CA PRO A 53 -2.90 -7.44 -6.02
C PRO A 53 -3.41 -6.05 -6.40
N ILE A 54 -3.33 -5.10 -5.46
CA ILE A 54 -3.54 -3.70 -5.79
C ILE A 54 -2.17 -3.09 -6.07
N CYS A 55 -1.99 -2.67 -7.31
CA CYS A 55 -0.71 -2.21 -7.83
C CYS A 55 -0.75 -0.71 -8.15
N LEU A 56 0.40 -0.12 -8.47
CA LEU A 56 0.48 1.27 -8.93
C LEU A 56 -0.31 1.52 -10.21
N GLY A 57 -0.49 0.51 -11.06
CA GLY A 57 -1.37 0.58 -12.23
C GLY A 57 -2.86 0.78 -11.88
N ASP A 58 -3.26 0.53 -10.64
CA ASP A 58 -4.63 0.70 -10.14
C ASP A 58 -4.84 2.04 -9.39
N PHE A 59 -3.85 2.94 -9.42
CA PHE A 59 -3.82 4.13 -8.57
C PHE A 59 -5.02 5.07 -8.81
N ASP A 60 -5.45 5.26 -10.06
CA ASP A 60 -6.62 6.08 -10.41
C ASP A 60 -7.93 5.53 -9.81
N MET A 61 -8.09 4.21 -9.83
CA MET A 61 -9.25 3.51 -9.29
C MET A 61 -9.40 3.69 -7.78
N HIS A 62 -8.29 3.83 -7.06
CA HIS A 62 -8.26 3.81 -5.60
C HIS A 62 -8.04 5.17 -4.95
N VAL A 63 -7.27 6.07 -5.58
CA VAL A 63 -6.84 7.34 -4.97
C VAL A 63 -7.58 8.54 -5.55
N ARG A 64 -8.22 8.40 -6.73
CA ARG A 64 -9.13 9.40 -7.35
C ARG A 64 -8.57 10.82 -7.52
N GLU A 65 -7.27 10.94 -7.71
CA GLU A 65 -6.60 12.21 -8.04
C GLU A 65 -5.53 11.95 -9.11
N TRP A 66 -5.95 11.42 -10.25
CA TRP A 66 -5.04 11.33 -11.39
C TRP A 66 -4.78 12.76 -11.90
N PRO A 67 -3.53 13.14 -12.13
CA PRO A 67 -3.24 14.45 -12.68
C PRO A 67 -3.86 14.54 -14.08
N ASN A 68 -4.30 15.74 -14.48
CA ASN A 68 -4.81 15.95 -15.82
C ASN A 68 -3.74 15.52 -16.85
N THR A 69 -3.98 14.39 -17.54
CA THR A 69 -2.97 13.62 -18.30
C THR A 69 -2.29 14.44 -19.39
N ALA A 70 -2.94 15.48 -19.88
CA ALA A 70 -2.39 16.42 -20.86
C ALA A 70 -1.11 17.17 -20.41
N LYS A 71 -0.72 17.11 -19.13
CA LYS A 71 0.50 17.75 -18.60
C LYS A 71 1.65 16.78 -18.30
N TYR A 72 1.42 15.49 -18.38
CA TYR A 72 2.39 14.47 -18.05
C TYR A 72 2.68 13.72 -19.34
N ASP A 73 3.65 14.23 -20.13
CA ASP A 73 4.31 13.44 -21.16
C ASP A 73 4.67 12.06 -20.57
N ASP A 74 4.65 10.99 -21.39
CA ASP A 74 4.86 9.55 -21.11
C ASP A 74 6.14 9.19 -20.30
N ASN A 75 6.41 9.89 -19.22
CA ASN A 75 7.57 9.85 -18.38
C ASN A 75 7.19 9.27 -17.02
N ASP A 76 7.45 7.98 -16.89
CA ASP A 76 7.25 7.19 -15.67
C ASP A 76 7.82 7.89 -14.42
N GLN A 77 8.94 8.60 -14.55
CA GLN A 77 9.59 9.31 -13.42
C GLN A 77 8.68 10.41 -12.84
N THR A 78 8.06 11.19 -13.73
CA THR A 78 7.19 12.29 -13.34
C THR A 78 5.89 11.75 -12.74
N MET A 79 5.34 10.67 -13.32
CA MET A 79 4.17 9.99 -12.79
C MET A 79 4.42 9.41 -11.39
N LEU A 80 5.51 8.67 -11.20
CA LEU A 80 5.90 8.12 -9.90
C LEU A 80 6.14 9.23 -8.86
N GLY A 81 6.76 10.34 -9.27
CA GLY A 81 6.91 11.51 -8.40
C GLY A 81 5.58 12.12 -7.97
N HIS A 82 4.62 12.22 -8.89
CA HIS A 82 3.29 12.73 -8.60
C HIS A 82 2.50 11.80 -7.68
N MET A 83 2.49 10.48 -7.94
CA MET A 83 1.85 9.49 -7.08
C MET A 83 2.35 9.58 -5.63
N CYS A 84 3.68 9.65 -5.44
CA CYS A 84 4.27 9.85 -4.11
C CYS A 84 3.74 11.14 -3.44
N SER A 85 3.73 12.25 -4.18
CA SER A 85 3.23 13.54 -3.67
C SER A 85 1.75 13.48 -3.27
N VAL A 86 0.90 12.82 -4.06
CA VAL A 86 -0.53 12.66 -3.77
C VAL A 86 -0.70 11.83 -2.50
N LEU A 87 -0.03 10.67 -2.40
CA LEU A 87 -0.09 9.83 -1.22
C LEU A 87 0.35 10.59 0.04
N LYS A 88 1.43 11.38 -0.02
CA LYS A 88 1.83 12.25 1.11
C LYS A 88 0.75 13.28 1.45
N SER A 89 0.14 13.91 0.45
CA SER A 89 -0.88 14.94 0.70
C SER A 89 -2.15 14.41 1.39
N LEU A 90 -2.49 13.13 1.12
CA LEU A 90 -3.60 12.44 1.75
C LEU A 90 -3.31 12.08 3.23
N ASN A 91 -2.05 12.21 3.67
CA ASN A 91 -1.56 11.75 4.98
C ASN A 91 -0.71 12.84 5.63
N PRO A 92 -1.32 13.95 6.09
CA PRO A 92 -0.57 15.11 6.58
C PRO A 92 0.13 14.91 7.92
N ASN A 93 -0.09 13.77 8.59
CA ASN A 93 0.46 13.47 9.92
C ASN A 93 1.59 12.45 9.87
N MET A 94 2.11 12.14 8.67
CA MET A 94 3.20 11.18 8.52
C MET A 94 4.41 11.61 9.34
N THR A 95 5.06 10.64 9.97
CA THR A 95 6.36 10.89 10.60
C THR A 95 7.44 11.10 9.54
N THR A 96 8.56 11.71 9.91
CA THR A 96 9.70 11.87 8.98
C THR A 96 10.17 10.52 8.44
N SER A 97 10.15 9.46 9.25
CA SER A 97 10.58 8.12 8.83
C SER A 97 9.57 7.46 7.90
N GLU A 98 8.27 7.67 8.12
CA GLU A 98 7.24 7.25 7.17
C GLU A 98 7.41 7.96 5.84
N GLU A 99 7.54 9.30 5.82
CA GLU A 99 7.75 10.04 4.56
C GLU A 99 9.00 9.55 3.82
N GLN A 100 10.08 9.29 4.57
CA GLN A 100 11.33 8.77 4.02
C GLN A 100 11.16 7.37 3.44
N PHE A 101 10.39 6.48 4.09
CA PHE A 101 10.05 5.18 3.54
C PHE A 101 9.38 5.32 2.17
N LEU A 102 8.39 6.19 2.05
CA LEU A 102 7.67 6.40 0.79
C LEU A 102 8.56 6.97 -0.30
N ASP A 103 9.40 7.95 0.04
CA ASP A 103 10.38 8.51 -0.90
C ASP A 103 11.34 7.46 -1.43
N LEU A 104 11.88 6.61 -0.54
CA LEU A 104 12.78 5.53 -0.92
C LEU A 104 12.08 4.48 -1.76
N TYR A 105 10.85 4.11 -1.40
CA TYR A 105 10.04 3.16 -2.17
C TYR A 105 9.87 3.63 -3.62
N PHE A 106 9.44 4.88 -3.82
CA PHE A 106 9.29 5.45 -5.17
C PHE A 106 10.64 5.73 -5.85
N ALA A 107 11.70 6.07 -5.12
CA ALA A 107 13.05 6.23 -5.69
C ALA A 107 13.59 4.91 -6.25
N THR A 108 13.36 3.79 -5.56
CA THR A 108 13.71 2.44 -6.04
C THR A 108 12.98 2.13 -7.34
N LEU A 109 11.65 2.37 -7.40
CA LEU A 109 10.86 2.13 -8.62
C LEU A 109 11.32 3.00 -9.80
N LYS A 110 11.67 4.25 -9.52
CA LYS A 110 12.26 5.17 -10.51
C LYS A 110 13.58 4.65 -11.06
N ALA A 111 14.48 4.17 -10.20
CA ALA A 111 15.74 3.59 -10.65
C ALA A 111 15.53 2.35 -11.52
N LEU A 112 14.58 1.48 -11.14
CA LEU A 112 14.19 0.30 -11.91
C LEU A 112 13.58 0.66 -13.28
N SER A 113 12.74 1.69 -13.34
CA SER A 113 12.17 2.21 -14.60
C SER A 113 13.24 2.76 -15.56
N SER A 114 14.18 3.55 -15.04
CA SER A 114 15.31 4.05 -15.84
C SER A 114 16.19 2.92 -16.34
N TYR A 115 16.46 1.91 -15.50
CA TYR A 115 17.21 0.72 -15.91
C TYR A 115 16.48 -0.10 -16.98
N ALA A 116 15.15 -0.22 -16.89
CA ALA A 116 14.36 -0.90 -17.91
C ALA A 116 14.38 -0.19 -19.27
N SER A 117 14.58 1.13 -19.29
CA SER A 117 14.49 1.98 -20.49
C SER A 117 15.81 2.18 -21.26
N ASP A 118 16.91 1.57 -20.81
CA ASP A 118 18.24 1.64 -21.45
C ASP A 118 18.82 3.05 -21.56
N GLU A 119 18.49 3.92 -20.61
CA GLU A 119 19.15 5.22 -20.51
C GLU A 119 20.60 4.98 -20.05
N ASP A 120 21.58 5.41 -20.85
CA ASP A 120 23.04 5.21 -20.70
C ASP A 120 23.62 5.62 -19.31
N GLY A 121 22.82 6.23 -18.43
CA GLY A 121 23.16 6.59 -17.05
C GLY A 121 22.49 5.74 -15.94
N SER A 122 21.59 4.82 -16.30
CA SER A 122 20.73 4.09 -15.37
C SER A 122 21.48 3.13 -14.44
N PHE A 123 22.61 2.56 -14.89
CA PHE A 123 23.46 1.68 -14.08
C PHE A 123 24.06 2.40 -12.86
N HIS A 124 24.30 3.70 -12.95
CA HIS A 124 24.81 4.49 -11.84
C HIS A 124 23.76 4.66 -10.74
N VAL A 125 22.51 4.96 -11.13
CA VAL A 125 21.40 5.16 -10.18
C VAL A 125 21.05 3.87 -9.43
N THR A 126 21.03 2.72 -10.12
CA THR A 126 20.79 1.42 -9.45
C THR A 126 21.91 1.06 -8.47
N ARG A 127 23.15 1.49 -8.75
CA ARG A 127 24.30 1.26 -7.88
C ARG A 127 24.25 2.16 -6.63
N ASP A 128 23.83 3.41 -6.79
CA ASP A 128 23.72 4.36 -5.67
C ASP A 128 22.63 3.95 -4.66
N LEU A 129 21.57 3.28 -5.14
CA LEU A 129 20.53 2.68 -4.29
C LEU A 129 20.84 1.26 -3.81
N GLU A 130 22.03 0.73 -4.14
CA GLU A 130 22.48 -0.62 -3.81
C GLU A 130 21.49 -1.73 -4.24
N ILE A 131 20.85 -1.58 -5.42
CA ILE A 131 19.91 -2.59 -5.94
C ILE A 131 20.67 -3.87 -6.34
N PRO A 132 20.29 -5.04 -5.79
CA PRO A 132 20.91 -6.33 -6.09
C PRO A 132 20.84 -6.67 -7.58
N PHE A 133 21.91 -7.25 -8.11
CA PHE A 133 22.00 -7.60 -9.52
C PHE A 133 20.96 -8.65 -9.95
N ASP A 134 20.59 -9.57 -9.08
CA ASP A 134 19.57 -10.60 -9.33
C ASP A 134 18.13 -10.04 -9.41
N TRP A 135 17.92 -8.78 -8.98
CA TRP A 135 16.67 -8.05 -9.25
C TRP A 135 16.63 -7.45 -10.66
N LEU A 136 17.81 -7.22 -11.24
CA LEU A 136 17.97 -6.68 -12.59
C LEU A 136 17.98 -7.78 -13.66
N HIS A 137 17.89 -9.06 -13.25
CA HIS A 137 17.97 -10.22 -14.14
C HIS A 137 16.83 -11.25 -13.89
N PRO A 138 16.02 -11.59 -14.92
CA PRO A 138 16.02 -10.99 -16.25
C PRO A 138 15.67 -9.50 -16.19
N ARG A 139 16.10 -8.74 -17.19
CA ARG A 139 15.89 -7.30 -17.23
C ARG A 139 14.39 -6.97 -17.06
N PRO A 140 14.00 -6.13 -16.08
CA PRO A 140 12.62 -5.67 -15.97
C PRO A 140 12.17 -5.00 -17.26
N LYS A 141 10.94 -5.27 -17.68
CA LYS A 141 10.30 -4.52 -18.75
C LYS A 141 9.84 -3.17 -18.21
N LYS A 142 9.76 -2.16 -19.08
CA LYS A 142 9.28 -0.81 -18.72
C LYS A 142 7.97 -0.85 -17.92
N ASN A 143 7.05 -1.72 -18.31
CA ASN A 143 5.73 -1.80 -17.68
C ASN A 143 5.69 -2.59 -16.35
N ASP A 144 6.76 -3.29 -15.96
CA ASP A 144 6.76 -4.11 -14.75
C ASP A 144 6.67 -3.25 -13.48
N ILE A 145 7.15 -2.00 -13.52
CA ILE A 145 7.05 -1.05 -12.39
C ILE A 145 5.59 -0.78 -11.98
N TRP A 146 4.65 -0.83 -12.93
CA TRP A 146 3.23 -0.57 -12.67
C TRP A 146 2.56 -1.75 -11.95
N ARG A 147 3.25 -2.89 -11.85
CA ARG A 147 2.84 -4.06 -11.06
C ARG A 147 3.35 -4.01 -9.62
N ALA A 148 4.17 -3.02 -9.27
CA ALA A 148 4.56 -2.76 -7.88
C ALA A 148 3.31 -2.53 -7.03
N LEU A 149 3.30 -3.03 -5.80
CA LEU A 149 2.14 -2.89 -4.92
C LEU A 149 1.90 -1.43 -4.56
N LEU A 150 0.65 -1.00 -4.51
CA LEU A 150 0.31 0.35 -4.09
C LEU A 150 0.48 0.49 -2.57
N PRO A 151 1.40 1.32 -2.06
CA PRO A 151 1.43 1.64 -0.63
C PRO A 151 0.20 2.44 -0.23
N ILE A 152 -0.52 1.95 0.77
CA ILE A 152 -1.72 2.60 1.32
C ILE A 152 -1.38 3.15 2.70
N PRO A 153 -0.96 4.43 2.79
CA PRO A 153 -0.52 5.02 4.04
C PRO A 153 -1.64 5.13 5.10
N GLU A 154 -1.26 4.96 6.37
CA GLU A 154 -2.15 5.00 7.54
C GLU A 154 -3.41 4.11 7.39
N LEU A 155 -3.27 2.91 6.82
CA LEU A 155 -4.39 1.99 6.60
C LEU A 155 -5.01 1.56 7.94
N GLN A 156 -6.34 1.63 8.04
CA GLN A 156 -7.06 1.24 9.25
C GLN A 156 -7.63 -0.16 9.14
N LEU A 157 -7.28 -0.98 10.12
CA LEU A 157 -7.64 -2.37 10.24
C LEU A 157 -8.46 -2.56 11.50
N TYR A 158 -9.67 -3.07 11.32
CA TYR A 158 -10.56 -3.30 12.43
C TYR A 158 -10.66 -4.79 12.73
N VAL A 159 -10.22 -5.16 13.93
CA VAL A 159 -9.97 -6.55 14.29
C VAL A 159 -10.73 -6.93 15.56
N GLN A 160 -11.39 -8.09 15.51
CA GLN A 160 -12.04 -8.67 16.68
C GLN A 160 -11.01 -9.29 17.63
N ASP A 161 -11.14 -9.01 18.94
CA ASP A 161 -10.39 -9.75 19.94
C ASP A 161 -11.06 -11.10 20.20
N PRO A 162 -10.41 -12.24 19.90
CA PRO A 162 -10.99 -13.55 20.14
C PRO A 162 -11.18 -13.87 21.62
N LEU A 163 -10.55 -13.10 22.51
CA LEU A 163 -10.69 -13.23 23.96
C LEU A 163 -11.71 -12.24 24.55
N ALA A 164 -12.40 -11.45 23.72
CA ALA A 164 -13.47 -10.57 24.20
C ALA A 164 -14.62 -11.39 24.80
N GLU A 165 -15.10 -10.95 25.98
CA GLU A 165 -16.19 -11.61 26.71
C GLU A 165 -17.53 -11.57 25.96
N THR A 166 -17.71 -10.56 25.09
CA THR A 166 -18.91 -10.40 24.28
C THR A 166 -18.55 -10.42 22.79
N LYS A 167 -19.30 -11.20 22.01
CA LYS A 167 -19.19 -11.16 20.54
C LYS A 167 -19.84 -9.88 20.03
N SER A 168 -19.02 -8.93 19.60
CA SER A 168 -19.46 -7.70 18.93
C SER A 168 -19.16 -7.76 17.42
N TYR A 169 -20.12 -7.36 16.60
CA TYR A 169 -19.89 -7.10 15.17
C TYR A 169 -19.21 -5.75 14.94
N GLN A 170 -19.16 -4.89 15.95
CA GLN A 170 -18.33 -3.69 15.95
C GLN A 170 -16.96 -4.07 16.52
N PRO A 171 -15.91 -4.14 15.69
CA PRO A 171 -14.56 -4.44 16.16
C PRO A 171 -14.10 -3.40 17.19
N ASP A 172 -13.77 -3.87 18.39
CA ASP A 172 -13.33 -3.00 19.49
C ASP A 172 -11.94 -2.41 19.25
N ASN A 173 -11.11 -3.14 18.49
CA ASN A 173 -9.76 -2.75 18.13
C ASN A 173 -9.74 -2.13 16.73
N ASN A 174 -9.22 -0.91 16.66
CA ASN A 174 -8.82 -0.25 15.44
C ASN A 174 -7.29 -0.10 15.49
N PHE A 175 -6.60 -0.75 14.54
CA PHE A 175 -5.17 -0.60 14.34
C PHE A 175 -4.94 0.25 13.10
N ARG A 176 -4.15 1.31 13.27
CA ARG A 176 -3.63 2.11 12.16
C ARG A 176 -2.21 1.65 11.90
N VAL A 177 -1.99 1.08 10.73
CA VAL A 177 -0.66 0.65 10.29
C VAL A 177 -0.07 1.73 9.40
N ASP A 178 1.25 1.91 9.43
CA ASP A 178 1.90 3.01 8.70
C ASP A 178 1.69 2.87 7.18
N TYR A 179 1.82 1.65 6.68
CA TYR A 179 1.45 1.31 5.30
C TYR A 179 0.75 -0.04 5.21
N GLY A 180 -0.35 -0.07 4.48
CA GLY A 180 -1.00 -1.30 4.06
C GLY A 180 -0.74 -1.62 2.59
N PHE A 181 -0.67 -2.91 2.27
CA PHE A 181 -0.56 -3.44 0.93
C PHE A 181 -1.52 -4.62 0.76
N TRP A 182 -2.03 -4.82 -0.45
CA TRP A 182 -2.80 -6.02 -0.79
C TRP A 182 -2.09 -6.76 -1.91
N ASN A 183 -1.59 -7.95 -1.59
CA ASN A 183 -0.77 -8.75 -2.50
C ASN A 183 -1.61 -9.72 -3.36
N GLY A 184 -2.94 -9.65 -3.31
CA GLY A 184 -3.84 -10.60 -3.97
C GLY A 184 -4.23 -11.79 -3.10
N GLU A 185 -3.50 -12.11 -2.05
CA GLU A 185 -3.80 -13.24 -1.16
C GLU A 185 -4.14 -12.75 0.26
N GLN A 186 -3.35 -11.82 0.77
CA GLN A 186 -3.45 -11.28 2.11
C GLN A 186 -3.09 -9.80 2.17
N LEU A 187 -3.51 -9.17 3.27
CA LEU A 187 -3.06 -7.84 3.63
C LEU A 187 -1.64 -7.94 4.21
N ILE A 188 -0.79 -6.99 3.85
CA ILE A 188 0.53 -6.84 4.45
C ILE A 188 0.58 -5.44 5.06
N ALA A 189 0.90 -5.36 6.34
CA ALA A 189 1.17 -4.14 7.06
C ALA A 189 2.68 -3.95 7.16
N VAL A 190 3.16 -2.76 6.82
CA VAL A 190 4.54 -2.33 7.11
C VAL A 190 4.47 -1.28 8.22
N GLU A 191 5.18 -1.54 9.31
CA GLU A 191 5.31 -0.65 10.48
C GLU A 191 6.74 -0.10 10.54
N ILE A 192 6.87 1.21 10.67
CA ILE A 192 8.13 1.92 10.81
C ILE A 192 8.37 2.20 12.30
N ASP A 193 9.02 1.25 12.96
CA ASP A 193 9.17 1.27 14.40
C ASP A 193 10.26 2.25 14.87
N GLY A 194 9.94 3.01 15.91
CA GLY A 194 10.91 3.80 16.66
C GLY A 194 11.76 2.93 17.59
N ALA A 195 12.91 3.45 18.02
CA ALA A 195 13.85 2.74 18.90
C ALA A 195 13.39 2.57 20.37
N GLU A 196 12.10 2.73 20.69
CA GLU A 196 11.65 2.76 22.07
C GLU A 196 11.33 1.37 22.64
N PRO A 197 11.88 0.99 23.83
CA PRO A 197 11.57 -0.28 24.49
C PRO A 197 10.18 -0.32 25.17
N ALA A 198 9.39 0.75 25.08
CA ALA A 198 8.18 0.95 25.87
C ALA A 198 6.93 0.48 25.12
N GLY A 199 6.63 -0.81 25.16
CA GLY A 199 5.44 -1.30 24.45
C GLY A 199 5.26 -2.80 24.32
N TYR A 200 6.28 -3.61 24.63
CA TYR A 200 6.36 -5.02 24.25
C TYR A 200 5.07 -5.84 24.40
N ALA A 201 4.34 -5.73 25.52
CA ALA A 201 3.07 -6.44 25.70
C ALA A 201 1.94 -5.94 24.80
N ARG A 202 1.87 -4.62 24.55
CA ARG A 202 0.94 -3.99 23.61
C ARG A 202 1.27 -4.40 22.18
N ASP A 203 2.55 -4.43 21.83
CA ASP A 203 3.02 -4.78 20.48
C ASP A 203 2.75 -6.25 20.18
N ILE A 204 3.06 -7.16 21.13
CA ILE A 204 2.67 -8.58 21.02
C ILE A 204 1.16 -8.72 20.83
N ARG A 205 0.35 -7.97 21.60
CA ARG A 205 -1.11 -8.05 21.49
C ARG A 205 -1.57 -7.56 20.12
N ARG A 206 -1.04 -6.44 19.63
CA ARG A 206 -1.31 -5.86 18.32
C ARG A 206 -0.99 -6.86 17.21
N ASP A 207 0.24 -7.33 17.16
CA ASP A 207 0.74 -8.29 16.16
C ASP A 207 -0.11 -9.57 16.13
N ARG A 208 -0.39 -10.13 17.31
CA ARG A 208 -1.17 -11.35 17.42
C ARG A 208 -2.58 -11.17 16.86
N LEU A 209 -3.19 -10.01 17.11
CA LEU A 209 -4.52 -9.70 16.59
C LEU A 209 -4.48 -9.50 15.07
N LEU A 210 -3.52 -8.73 14.54
CA LEU A 210 -3.34 -8.52 13.11
C LEU A 210 -3.08 -9.83 12.36
N ARG A 211 -2.12 -10.66 12.82
CA ARG A 211 -1.84 -11.97 12.22
C ARG A 211 -3.05 -12.90 12.24
N ARG A 212 -3.82 -12.90 13.33
CA ARG A 212 -5.08 -13.67 13.39
C ARG A 212 -6.13 -13.18 12.41
N ALA A 213 -6.14 -11.89 12.08
CA ALA A 213 -6.99 -11.32 11.05
C ALA A 213 -6.49 -11.63 9.62
N GLY A 214 -5.40 -12.38 9.47
CA GLY A 214 -4.79 -12.69 8.17
C GLY A 214 -4.00 -11.52 7.59
N VAL A 215 -3.45 -10.67 8.46
CA VAL A 215 -2.56 -9.57 8.09
C VAL A 215 -1.12 -10.00 8.40
N ASP A 216 -0.27 -10.02 7.39
CA ASP A 216 1.16 -10.18 7.59
C ASP A 216 1.76 -8.84 8.03
N VAL A 217 2.70 -8.84 8.97
CA VAL A 217 3.25 -7.61 9.55
C VAL A 217 4.75 -7.61 9.42
N ILE A 218 5.28 -6.62 8.69
CA ILE A 218 6.71 -6.39 8.48
C ILE A 218 7.10 -5.16 9.29
N HIS A 219 8.04 -5.33 10.20
CA HIS A 219 8.60 -4.23 11.00
C HIS A 219 9.92 -3.78 10.39
N ILE A 220 10.08 -2.48 10.20
CA ILE A 220 11.32 -1.86 9.75
C ILE A 220 11.68 -0.79 10.78
N LEU A 221 12.88 -0.87 11.36
CA LEU A 221 13.29 0.14 12.32
C LEU A 221 13.60 1.45 11.58
N ASN A 222 13.20 2.57 12.17
CA ASN A 222 13.52 3.90 11.63
C ASN A 222 15.04 4.10 11.46
N LEU A 223 15.86 3.51 12.34
CA LEU A 223 17.32 3.51 12.25
C LEU A 223 17.85 2.70 11.06
N GLU A 224 17.15 1.64 10.63
CA GLU A 224 17.53 0.86 9.44
C GLU A 224 17.29 1.69 8.18
N ILE A 225 16.16 2.39 8.09
CA ILE A 225 15.87 3.33 7.00
C ILE A 225 16.90 4.45 6.98
N ALA A 226 17.17 5.07 8.12
CA ALA A 226 18.11 6.18 8.22
C ALA A 226 19.55 5.78 7.85
N LYS A 227 19.96 4.55 8.21
CA LYS A 227 21.33 4.07 7.99
C LYS A 227 21.54 3.43 6.62
N HIS A 228 20.56 2.68 6.12
CA HIS A 228 20.70 1.84 4.94
C HIS A 228 19.89 2.33 3.73
N GLY A 229 19.01 3.33 3.89
CA GLY A 229 18.25 3.92 2.79
C GLY A 229 17.44 2.88 2.01
N ALA A 230 17.49 2.94 0.68
CA ALA A 230 16.74 2.04 -0.20
C ALA A 230 17.09 0.56 0.01
N ARG A 231 18.33 0.26 0.43
CA ARG A 231 18.73 -1.13 0.72
C ARG A 231 17.94 -1.74 1.87
N ALA A 232 17.54 -0.97 2.88
CA ALA A 232 16.68 -1.48 3.95
C ALA A 232 15.38 -2.04 3.36
N LEU A 233 14.75 -1.28 2.45
CA LEU A 233 13.51 -1.69 1.82
C LEU A 233 13.71 -2.92 0.92
N ILE A 234 14.78 -2.94 0.14
CA ILE A 234 15.08 -4.03 -0.80
C ILE A 234 15.33 -5.36 -0.09
N GLU A 235 16.05 -5.32 1.04
CA GLU A 235 16.41 -6.54 1.79
C GLU A 235 15.28 -7.01 2.72
N LEU A 236 14.46 -6.09 3.23
CA LEU A 236 13.42 -6.40 4.22
C LEU A 236 12.03 -6.61 3.62
N LEU A 237 11.75 -6.03 2.45
CA LEU A 237 10.48 -6.22 1.76
C LEU A 237 10.59 -7.36 0.73
N PRO A 238 9.54 -8.19 0.59
CA PRO A 238 9.46 -9.16 -0.48
C PRO A 238 9.60 -8.52 -1.87
N ARG A 239 10.30 -9.19 -2.80
CA ARG A 239 10.55 -8.71 -4.18
C ARG A 239 9.29 -8.25 -4.92
N ASN A 240 8.17 -8.92 -4.66
CA ASN A 240 6.89 -8.64 -5.32
C ASN A 240 6.31 -7.27 -4.95
N PHE A 241 6.78 -6.61 -3.88
CA PHE A 241 6.45 -5.21 -3.59
C PHE A 241 6.82 -4.29 -4.75
N PHE A 242 7.86 -4.62 -5.51
CA PHE A 242 8.41 -3.79 -6.58
C PHE A 242 8.03 -4.27 -7.99
N GLY A 243 7.03 -5.15 -8.10
CA GLY A 243 6.49 -5.60 -9.38
C GLY A 243 7.18 -6.82 -9.98
N PHE A 244 8.17 -7.38 -9.30
CA PHE A 244 8.85 -8.62 -9.71
C PHE A 244 8.09 -9.87 -9.27
N ASP A 245 8.33 -10.98 -9.96
CA ASP A 245 7.87 -12.33 -9.60
C ASP A 245 6.34 -12.52 -9.52
N TRP A 246 5.56 -11.56 -10.01
CA TRP A 246 4.13 -11.74 -10.24
C TRP A 246 3.92 -12.63 -11.47
N SER A 247 3.24 -13.76 -11.29
CA SER A 247 2.68 -14.57 -12.39
C SER A 247 1.40 -13.96 -12.98
N TYR A 248 1.00 -12.77 -12.53
CA TYR A 248 -0.23 -12.11 -12.95
C TYR A 248 -0.02 -11.33 -14.25
N GLU A 249 -0.81 -11.63 -15.28
CA GLU A 249 -0.97 -10.82 -16.50
C GLU A 249 -1.78 -9.55 -16.20
N GLY A 250 -1.32 -8.75 -15.23
CA GLY A 250 -1.85 -7.41 -15.03
C GLY A 250 -1.51 -6.58 -16.26
N PHE A 251 -2.54 -6.12 -16.96
CA PHE A 251 -2.40 -5.12 -18.01
C PHE A 251 -1.74 -3.87 -17.38
N PRO A 252 -0.81 -3.19 -18.08
CA PRO A 252 -0.51 -1.81 -17.72
C PRO A 252 -1.83 -1.04 -17.59
N PRO A 253 -1.91 0.08 -16.82
CA PRO A 253 -3.08 0.94 -16.90
C PRO A 253 -3.38 1.12 -18.38
N ASP A 254 -4.61 0.82 -18.80
CA ASP A 254 -5.06 1.24 -20.11
C ASP A 254 -4.86 2.76 -20.09
N ILE A 255 -3.74 3.23 -20.64
CA ILE A 255 -3.61 4.61 -21.07
C ILE A 255 -4.62 4.64 -22.20
N LEU A 256 -5.89 4.86 -21.82
CA LEU A 256 -7.00 4.84 -22.75
C LEU A 256 -6.58 5.76 -23.89
N PRO A 257 -6.52 5.26 -25.13
CA PRO A 257 -6.20 6.11 -26.25
C PRO A 257 -7.34 7.12 -26.36
N PHE A 258 -7.10 8.31 -25.83
CA PHE A 258 -7.89 9.51 -26.10
C PHE A 258 -7.09 10.40 -27.04
#